data_AF-A0A382NCM6-F1
#
_entry.id   AF-A0A382NCM6-F1
#
_cell.length_a   1.000
_cell.length_b   1.000
_cell.length_c   1.000
_cell.angle_alpha   90.00
_cell.angle_beta   90.00
_cell.angle_gamma   90.00
#
_symmetry.space_group_name_H-M   'P 1'
#
loop_
_entity.id
_entity.type
_entity.pdbx_description
1 polymer ?
#
loop_
_entity_poly.entity_id
_entity_poly.type
_entity_poly.pdbx_seq_one_letter_code
_entity_poly.pdbx_strand_id
1 'polypeptide(L)'
;MYNTETTMNSGQSNTKLNDMLTDFVEYVDSFYGVNDPLYPMVNKETGQPLSQIDIYAATAHYLAKCSDKNEELCSWGDGDSLDRERVRDILLEEYNYKFIGD
;
A
#
# COMPACT_ATOMS: atom_id res chain seq x y z
N MET A 1 -27.53 -19.81 -32.84
CA MET A 1 -26.85 -19.94 -31.53
C MET A 1 -25.45 -20.43 -31.81
N TYR A 2 -24.45 -19.56 -31.76
CA TYR A 2 -23.05 -19.97 -31.83
C TYR A 2 -22.51 -19.87 -30.41
N ASN A 3 -22.27 -21.02 -29.78
CA ASN A 3 -21.48 -21.11 -28.55
C ASN A 3 -20.03 -20.92 -28.94
N THR A 4 -19.47 -19.75 -28.67
CA THR A 4 -18.02 -19.57 -28.60
C THR A 4 -17.61 -20.01 -27.20
N GLU A 5 -17.04 -21.20 -27.10
CA GLU A 5 -16.30 -21.61 -25.91
C GLU A 5 -15.17 -20.60 -25.68
N THR A 6 -15.33 -19.78 -24.64
CA THR A 6 -14.29 -18.87 -24.18
C THR A 6 -13.22 -19.73 -23.53
N THR A 7 -12.17 -20.05 -24.27
CA THR A 7 -10.94 -20.61 -23.73
C THR A 7 -10.41 -19.64 -22.67
N MET A 8 -10.61 -19.96 -21.38
CA MET A 8 -9.96 -19.22 -20.30
C MET A 8 -8.47 -19.47 -20.43
N ASN A 9 -7.76 -18.43 -20.86
CA ASN A 9 -6.31 -18.41 -20.90
C ASN A 9 -5.82 -18.48 -19.45
N SER A 10 -5.31 -19.63 -19.03
CA SER A 10 -4.74 -19.87 -17.70
C SER A 10 -3.39 -19.15 -17.56
N GLY A 11 -3.42 -17.82 -17.63
CA GLY A 11 -2.26 -16.91 -17.64
C GLY A 11 -1.51 -16.97 -16.32
N GLN A 12 -0.57 -17.89 -16.23
CA GLN A 12 0.20 -18.22 -15.04
C GLN A 12 1.32 -17.18 -14.71
N SER A 13 1.10 -15.87 -14.92
CA SER A 13 2.22 -14.89 -14.88
C SER A 13 2.08 -13.63 -14.01
N ASN A 14 0.99 -13.38 -13.28
CA ASN A 14 0.86 -12.11 -12.52
C ASN A 14 0.35 -12.24 -11.06
N THR A 15 0.07 -13.44 -10.55
CA THR A 15 -0.42 -13.55 -9.16
C THR A 15 0.66 -13.16 -8.16
N LYS A 16 1.88 -13.71 -8.27
CA LYS A 16 2.92 -13.51 -7.25
C LYS A 16 3.27 -12.05 -6.95
N LEU A 17 3.40 -11.18 -7.97
CA LEU A 17 3.69 -9.76 -7.71
C LEU A 17 2.49 -9.03 -7.10
N ASN A 18 1.28 -9.34 -7.58
CA ASN A 18 0.06 -8.77 -7.03
C ASN A 18 -0.14 -9.24 -5.58
N ASP A 19 0.07 -10.52 -5.32
CA ASP A 19 0.01 -11.13 -3.98
C ASP A 19 1.02 -10.44 -3.05
N MET A 20 2.28 -10.26 -3.48
CA MET A 20 3.28 -9.53 -2.68
C MET A 20 2.87 -8.09 -2.35
N LEU A 21 2.30 -7.36 -3.32
CA LEU A 21 1.85 -5.99 -3.08
C LEU A 21 0.63 -5.97 -2.15
N THR A 22 -0.32 -6.90 -2.34
CA THR A 22 -1.49 -7.04 -1.47
C THR A 22 -1.08 -7.40 -0.05
N ASP A 23 -0.20 -8.38 0.13
CA ASP A 23 0.34 -8.78 1.43
C ASP A 23 1.02 -7.60 2.14
N PHE A 24 1.79 -6.79 1.40
CA PHE A 24 2.42 -5.60 1.95
C PHE A 24 1.40 -4.52 2.36
N VAL A 25 0.36 -4.29 1.56
CA VAL A 25 -0.70 -3.34 1.92
C VAL A 25 -1.48 -3.82 3.15
N GLU A 26 -1.77 -5.12 3.25
CA GLU A 26 -2.39 -5.70 4.45
C GLU A 26 -1.48 -5.57 5.68
N TYR A 27 -0.16 -5.71 5.50
CA TYR A 27 0.81 -5.48 6.56
C TYR A 27 0.88 -4.02 7.03
N VAL A 28 0.75 -3.04 6.12
CA VAL A 28 0.62 -1.62 6.50
C VAL A 28 -0.72 -1.37 7.20
N ASP A 29 -1.80 -1.95 6.69
CA ASP A 29 -3.14 -1.82 7.24
C ASP A 29 -3.26 -2.40 8.66
N SER A 30 -2.56 -3.50 8.96
CA SER A 30 -2.52 -4.08 10.32
C SER A 30 -1.82 -3.18 11.35
N PHE A 31 -1.12 -2.13 10.92
CA PHE A 31 -0.50 -1.14 11.81
C PHE A 31 -1.31 0.14 11.89
N TYR A 32 -1.83 0.65 10.76
CA TYR A 32 -2.38 2.01 10.70
C TYR A 32 -3.83 2.09 10.24
N GLY A 33 -4.37 1.00 9.70
CA GLY A 33 -5.68 0.94 9.06
C GLY A 33 -6.82 0.71 10.05
N VAL A 34 -7.68 -0.26 9.75
CA VAL A 34 -8.90 -0.54 10.53
C VAL A 34 -9.01 -1.98 11.05
N ASN A 35 -8.13 -2.88 10.61
CA ASN A 35 -8.15 -4.29 10.96
C ASN A 35 -7.37 -4.58 12.26
N ASP A 36 -7.92 -4.12 13.40
CA ASP A 36 -7.26 -4.17 14.73
C ASP A 36 -5.83 -3.57 14.73
N PRO A 37 -5.70 -2.30 14.31
CA PRO A 37 -4.41 -1.66 14.10
C PRO A 37 -3.69 -1.34 15.41
N LEU A 38 -2.37 -1.46 15.42
CA LEU A 38 -1.54 -1.04 16.57
C LEU A 38 -1.53 0.49 16.77
N TYR A 39 -1.60 1.26 15.68
CA TYR A 39 -1.50 2.71 15.65
C TYR A 39 -2.48 3.29 14.62
N PRO A 40 -3.81 3.21 14.88
CA PRO A 40 -4.82 3.62 13.91
C PRO A 40 -4.63 5.07 13.46
N MET A 41 -4.87 5.32 12.17
CA MET A 41 -4.83 6.64 11.55
C MET A 41 -6.20 7.12 11.08
N VAL A 42 -6.39 8.44 11.13
CA VAL A 42 -7.54 9.14 10.56
C VAL A 42 -7.08 10.33 9.74
N ASN A 43 -7.83 10.62 8.68
CA ASN A 43 -7.62 11.82 7.88
C ASN A 43 -7.92 13.06 8.72
N LYS A 44 -7.03 14.05 8.71
CA LYS A 44 -7.11 15.25 9.56
C LYS A 44 -8.34 16.12 9.25
N GLU A 45 -8.81 16.12 8.01
CA GLU A 45 -9.93 16.96 7.57
C GLU A 45 -11.27 16.24 7.64
N THR A 46 -11.34 15.02 7.11
CA THR A 46 -12.61 14.29 6.98
C THR A 46 -12.92 13.42 8.21
N GLY A 47 -11.92 13.15 9.05
CA GLY A 47 -12.03 12.20 10.17
C GLY A 47 -12.24 10.76 9.73
N GLN A 48 -12.18 10.46 8.43
CA GLN A 48 -12.33 9.09 7.93
C GLN A 48 -11.10 8.25 8.30
N PRO A 49 -11.28 6.97 8.62
CA PRO A 49 -10.17 6.08 8.86
C PRO A 49 -9.31 5.91 7.60
N LEU A 50 -8.05 5.53 7.78
CA LEU A 50 -7.16 5.20 6.68
C LEU A 50 -7.76 4.10 5.81
N SER A 51 -7.84 4.36 4.50
CA SER A 51 -8.36 3.42 3.52
C SER A 51 -7.24 2.60 2.88
N GLN A 52 -7.52 1.34 2.52
CA GLN A 52 -6.55 0.54 1.75
C GLN A 52 -6.17 1.20 0.42
N ILE A 53 -7.07 1.98 -0.20
CA ILE A 53 -6.78 2.71 -1.44
C ILE A 53 -5.66 3.73 -1.22
N ASP A 54 -5.71 4.47 -0.11
CA ASP A 54 -4.66 5.43 0.23
C ASP A 54 -3.34 4.72 0.59
N ILE A 55 -3.41 3.53 1.22
CA ILE A 55 -2.22 2.70 1.46
C ILE A 55 -1.59 2.24 0.14
N TYR A 56 -2.39 1.78 -0.83
CA TYR A 56 -1.91 1.45 -2.17
C TYR A 56 -1.27 2.65 -2.86
N ALA A 57 -1.90 3.83 -2.78
CA ALA A 57 -1.41 5.05 -3.42
C ALA A 57 -0.10 5.53 -2.77
N ALA A 58 0.00 5.52 -1.45
CA ALA A 58 1.23 5.84 -0.71
C ALA A 58 2.35 4.83 -0.99
N THR A 59 2.01 3.53 -1.09
CA THR A 59 2.94 2.48 -1.50
C THR A 59 3.47 2.71 -2.92
N ALA A 60 2.58 3.05 -3.86
CA ALA A 60 2.99 3.37 -5.23
C ALA A 60 3.90 4.61 -5.27
N HIS A 61 3.61 5.64 -4.46
CA HIS A 61 4.48 6.80 -4.34
C HIS A 61 5.86 6.40 -3.80
N TYR A 62 5.90 5.59 -2.75
CA TYR A 62 7.15 5.08 -2.18
C TYR A 62 7.99 4.31 -3.22
N LEU A 63 7.38 3.36 -3.93
CA LEU A 63 8.07 2.59 -4.97
C LEU A 63 8.56 3.47 -6.12
N ALA A 64 7.78 4.50 -6.51
CA ALA A 64 8.20 5.47 -7.51
C ALA A 64 9.44 6.25 -7.06
N LYS A 65 9.48 6.75 -5.81
CA LYS A 65 10.66 7.38 -5.21
C LYS A 65 11.88 6.44 -5.27
N CYS A 66 11.71 5.17 -4.91
CA CYS A 66 12.80 4.19 -4.95
C CYS A 66 13.25 3.78 -6.35
N SER A 67 12.45 4.07 -7.37
CA SER A 67 12.83 3.89 -8.76
C SER A 67 13.53 5.12 -9.36
N ASP A 68 13.49 6.27 -8.69
CA ASP A 68 14.18 7.48 -9.12
C ASP A 68 15.68 7.37 -8.83
N LYS A 69 16.49 7.54 -9.88
CA LYS A 69 17.96 7.46 -9.79
C LYS A 69 18.57 8.61 -9.00
N ASN A 70 17.83 9.69 -8.78
CA ASN A 70 18.28 10.81 -7.96
C ASN A 70 18.04 10.58 -6.46
N GLU A 71 17.23 9.59 -6.09
CA GLU A 71 16.91 9.23 -4.71
C GLU A 71 17.84 8.10 -4.22
N GLU A 72 19.12 8.44 -3.99
CA GLU A 72 20.18 7.47 -3.67
C GLU A 72 19.96 6.70 -2.35
N LEU A 73 19.08 7.19 -1.47
CA LEU A 73 18.80 6.60 -0.15
C LEU A 73 17.49 5.80 -0.10
N CYS A 74 16.74 5.73 -1.21
CA CYS A 74 15.50 4.97 -1.29
C CYS A 74 15.76 3.57 -1.87
N SER A 75 15.52 2.53 -1.08
CA SER A 75 15.57 1.14 -1.54
C SER A 75 14.35 0.38 -1.04
N TRP A 76 13.67 -0.34 -1.94
CA TRP A 76 12.62 -1.31 -1.59
C TRP A 76 13.24 -2.54 -0.92
N GLY A 77 12.84 -2.82 0.32
CA GLY A 77 13.35 -3.91 1.16
C GLY A 77 12.57 -5.23 1.06
N ASP A 78 11.77 -5.40 0.01
CA ASP A 78 10.85 -6.54 -0.17
C ASP A 78 9.69 -6.56 0.83
N GLY A 79 9.23 -5.38 1.26
CA GLY A 79 8.08 -5.21 2.15
C GLY A 79 8.43 -5.33 3.62
N ASP A 80 9.66 -4.97 4.01
CA ASP A 80 10.11 -5.07 5.38
C ASP A 80 9.49 -4.01 6.30
N SER A 81 9.88 -4.01 7.59
CA SER A 81 9.38 -3.00 8.52
C SER A 81 9.76 -1.57 8.14
N LEU A 82 10.93 -1.35 7.51
CA LEU A 82 11.36 -0.02 7.10
C LEU A 82 10.52 0.49 5.93
N ASP A 83 10.18 -0.37 4.98
CA ASP A 83 9.25 -0.06 3.89
C ASP A 83 7.90 0.39 4.42
N ARG A 84 7.38 -0.30 5.45
CA ARG A 84 6.14 0.11 6.13
C ARG A 84 6.26 1.49 6.77
N GLU A 85 7.35 1.78 7.49
CA GLU A 85 7.55 3.11 8.10
C GLU A 85 7.69 4.21 7.05
N ARG A 86 8.25 3.93 5.87
CA ARG A 86 8.32 4.91 4.77
C ARG A 86 6.95 5.20 4.17
N VAL A 87 6.09 4.18 4.04
CA VAL A 87 4.68 4.38 3.65
C VAL A 87 3.94 5.19 4.71
N ARG A 88 4.17 4.92 6.00
CA ARG A 88 3.64 5.72 7.11
C ARG A 88 4.02 7.20 6.96
N ASP A 89 5.29 7.50 6.70
CA ASP A 89 5.77 8.87 6.58
C ASP A 89 5.07 9.60 5.43
N ILE A 90 4.89 8.94 4.27
CA ILE A 90 4.11 9.49 3.15
C ILE A 90 2.65 9.73 3.54
N LEU A 91 2.02 8.81 4.27
CA LEU A 91 0.63 8.98 4.71
C LEU A 91 0.47 10.21 5.63
N LEU A 92 1.41 10.42 6.55
CA LEU A 92 1.40 11.51 7.53
C LEU A 92 1.71 12.87 6.89
N GLU A 93 2.70 12.91 5.99
CA GLU A 93 3.25 14.14 5.42
C GLU A 93 2.48 14.59 4.17
N GLU A 94 2.00 13.65 3.36
CA GLU A 94 1.48 13.96 2.02
C GLU A 94 -0.01 13.63 1.84
N TYR A 95 -0.54 12.63 2.56
CA TYR A 95 -1.95 12.22 2.45
C TYR A 95 -2.84 12.76 3.59
N ASN A 96 -2.30 13.68 4.40
CA ASN A 96 -3.04 14.39 5.44
C ASN A 96 -3.63 13.48 6.53
N TYR A 97 -2.94 12.38 6.87
CA TYR A 97 -3.30 11.50 7.99
C TYR A 97 -2.62 11.90 9.31
N LYS A 98 -3.22 11.50 10.43
CA LYS A 98 -2.63 11.52 11.77
C LYS A 98 -3.00 10.28 12.56
N PHE A 99 -2.25 9.97 13.61
CA PHE A 99 -2.66 8.94 14.56
C PHE A 99 -3.89 9.37 15.36
N ILE A 100 -4.74 8.41 15.71
CA ILE A 100 -5.80 8.63 16.68
C ILE A 100 -5.16 8.79 18.07
N GLY A 101 -5.45 9.91 18.74
CA GLY A 101 -4.93 10.23 20.07
C GLY A 101 -3.85 11.32 20.07
N ASP A 102 -3.35 11.69 18.89
CA ASP A 102 -2.50 12.87 18.66
C ASP A 102 -3.31 14.17 18.50
#